data_AF-A0A9E0I1D0-F1
#
_entry.id   AF-A0A9E0I1D0-F1
#
_cell.length_a   1.000
_cell.length_b   1.000
_cell.length_c   1.000
_cell.angle_alpha   90.00
_cell.angle_beta   90.00
_cell.angle_gamma   90.00
#
_symmetry.space_group_name_H-M   'P 1'
#
loop_
_entity.id
_entity.type
_entity.pdbx_description
1 polymer ?
#
loop_
_entity_poly.entity_id
_entity_poly.type
_entity_poly.pdbx_seq_one_letter_code
_entity_poly.pdbx_strand_id
1 'polypeptide(L)'
;AVAIGVTSVVLPISVSLRDVDGSEVIKEVRIEGVPSTLTLSAGSYDSAHGVWVLAPSQLSGLHINAPSGYNGNLVLTVTAVSEERNLSGEERDFDNNLAYTSDTIGVTFVNESYSQSQTQSQTLTVYNEVTVTSGSSVTLSSGVEDRVHVSVAQGQSVVAIHGFDPGEGDVLDLSNLVQNYDELASAIADFVYARSEGGNTIISVDPDGAGSGFNSYDVAVLHGVASVAHVEDVVQLTQQQQTQV
;
A
#
# COMPACT_ATOMS: atom_id res chain seq x y z
N ALA A 1 -7.90 -11.41 4.21
CA ALA A 1 -8.19 -11.27 2.77
C ALA A 1 -7.78 -9.88 2.32
N VAL A 2 -7.08 -9.75 1.18
CA VAL A 2 -6.63 -8.46 0.63
C VAL A 2 -7.39 -8.23 -0.67
N ALA A 3 -7.96 -7.05 -0.84
CA ALA A 3 -8.78 -6.74 -1.99
C ALA A 3 -8.45 -5.35 -2.53
N ILE A 4 -8.09 -5.31 -3.81
CA ILE A 4 -7.58 -4.13 -4.51
C ILE A 4 -8.65 -3.62 -5.45
N GLY A 5 -9.06 -2.37 -5.31
CA GLY A 5 -10.03 -1.74 -6.21
C GLY A 5 -11.48 -2.22 -6.08
N VAL A 6 -11.68 -3.32 -5.36
CA VAL A 6 -12.99 -3.92 -5.20
C VAL A 6 -13.73 -3.34 -4.01
N THR A 7 -15.04 -3.18 -4.18
CA THR A 7 -15.96 -2.81 -3.12
C THR A 7 -16.43 -4.02 -2.32
N SER A 8 -15.87 -5.21 -2.57
CA SER A 8 -16.34 -6.47 -2.00
C SER A 8 -15.20 -7.47 -1.76
N VAL A 9 -15.13 -8.04 -0.56
CA VAL A 9 -14.07 -8.99 -0.16
C VAL A 9 -14.70 -10.23 0.44
N VAL A 10 -14.35 -11.40 -0.10
CA VAL A 10 -14.82 -12.68 0.46
C VAL A 10 -14.22 -12.91 1.84
N LEU A 11 -15.07 -13.34 2.77
CA LEU A 11 -14.70 -13.77 4.12
C LEU A 11 -14.69 -15.31 4.15
N PRO A 12 -13.51 -15.97 4.14
CA PRO A 12 -13.43 -17.42 4.14
C PRO A 12 -13.68 -17.97 5.55
N ILE A 13 -14.92 -17.90 6.01
CA ILE A 13 -15.35 -18.40 7.32
C ILE A 13 -15.90 -19.80 7.15
N SER A 14 -15.27 -20.77 7.80
CA SER A 14 -15.80 -22.11 7.97
C SER A 14 -15.98 -22.40 9.45
N VAL A 15 -17.16 -22.89 9.83
CA VAL A 15 -17.44 -23.35 11.19
C VAL A 15 -17.75 -24.84 11.13
N SER A 16 -17.20 -25.58 12.08
CA SER A 16 -17.42 -27.01 12.22
C SER A 16 -17.52 -27.36 13.69
N LEU A 17 -18.42 -28.28 14.02
CA LEU A 17 -18.48 -28.84 15.36
C LEU A 17 -17.27 -29.76 15.58
N ARG A 18 -16.76 -29.75 16.81
CA ARG A 18 -15.75 -30.73 17.27
C ARG A 18 -16.38 -31.98 17.86
N ASP A 19 -17.70 -32.01 17.92
CA ASP A 19 -18.49 -33.06 18.53
C ASP A 19 -18.26 -34.43 17.85
N VAL A 20 -18.28 -35.46 18.69
CA VAL A 20 -18.02 -36.87 18.39
C VAL A 20 -19.31 -37.69 18.33
N ASP A 21 -20.39 -37.28 19.02
CA ASP A 21 -21.62 -38.09 19.14
C ASP A 21 -22.85 -37.54 18.38
N GLY A 22 -22.75 -36.35 17.82
CA GLY A 22 -23.69 -35.74 16.88
C GLY A 22 -24.78 -34.87 17.53
N SER A 23 -24.66 -34.51 18.80
CA SER A 23 -25.72 -33.84 19.56
C SER A 23 -25.76 -32.32 19.38
N GLU A 24 -24.63 -31.67 19.10
CA GLU A 24 -24.58 -30.24 18.92
C GLU A 24 -25.00 -29.78 17.52
N VAL A 25 -25.50 -28.56 17.45
CA VAL A 25 -25.68 -27.83 16.19
C VAL A 25 -25.00 -26.47 16.26
N ILE A 26 -24.51 -25.95 15.14
CA ILE A 26 -24.16 -24.53 15.06
C ILE A 26 -25.46 -23.74 14.97
N LYS A 27 -25.75 -22.95 16.00
CA LYS A 27 -26.95 -22.12 16.10
C LYS A 27 -26.82 -20.86 15.25
N GLU A 28 -25.71 -20.15 15.42
CA GLU A 28 -25.42 -18.90 14.71
C GLU A 28 -23.91 -18.60 14.71
N VAL A 29 -23.53 -17.66 13.85
CA VAL A 29 -22.19 -17.05 13.82
C VAL A 29 -22.35 -15.56 14.02
N ARG A 30 -21.56 -14.99 14.93
CA ARG A 30 -21.50 -13.55 15.22
C ARG A 30 -20.23 -12.96 14.66
N ILE A 31 -20.32 -11.78 14.03
CA ILE A 31 -19.17 -11.05 13.51
C ILE A 31 -19.16 -9.63 14.10
N GLU A 32 -18.07 -9.28 14.75
CA GLU A 32 -17.81 -7.99 15.39
C GLU A 32 -16.69 -7.24 14.68
N GLY A 33 -16.62 -5.92 14.92
CA GLY A 33 -15.58 -5.07 14.36
C GLY A 33 -15.84 -4.59 12.93
N VAL A 34 -17.05 -4.83 12.40
CA VAL A 34 -17.50 -4.26 11.11
C VAL A 34 -17.85 -2.78 11.33
N PRO A 35 -17.12 -1.83 10.73
CA PRO A 35 -17.42 -0.40 10.84
C PRO A 35 -18.79 -0.10 10.23
N SER A 36 -19.45 0.94 10.73
CA SER A 36 -20.77 1.37 10.23
C SER A 36 -20.80 1.79 8.77
N THR A 37 -19.63 2.06 8.18
CA THR A 37 -19.46 2.35 6.75
C THR A 37 -19.41 1.10 5.88
N LEU A 38 -19.28 -0.10 6.47
CA LEU A 38 -19.22 -1.38 5.76
C LEU A 38 -20.49 -2.21 6.03
N THR A 39 -20.76 -3.18 5.15
CA THR A 39 -21.89 -4.11 5.30
C THR A 39 -21.47 -5.54 4.98
N LEU A 40 -22.19 -6.54 5.50
CA LEU A 40 -22.02 -7.93 5.08
C LEU A 40 -23.06 -8.30 4.02
N SER A 41 -22.72 -9.24 3.14
CA SER A 41 -23.61 -9.73 2.08
C SER A 41 -24.79 -10.54 2.57
N ALA A 42 -24.75 -10.99 3.82
CA ALA A 42 -25.78 -11.76 4.47
C ALA A 42 -25.73 -11.54 6.00
N GLY A 43 -26.76 -12.04 6.68
CA GLY A 43 -26.96 -11.84 8.11
C GLY A 43 -27.77 -10.59 8.44
N SER A 44 -27.96 -10.37 9.74
CA SER A 44 -28.69 -9.23 10.29
C SER A 44 -27.79 -8.47 11.25
N TYR A 45 -27.72 -7.14 11.10
CA TYR A 45 -26.96 -6.29 12.02
C TYR A 45 -27.80 -5.94 13.25
N ASP A 46 -27.29 -6.31 14.42
CA ASP A 46 -27.81 -5.88 15.72
C ASP A 46 -27.14 -4.58 16.13
N SER A 47 -27.85 -3.47 15.91
CA SER A 47 -27.36 -2.13 16.24
C SER A 47 -27.21 -1.86 17.75
N ALA A 48 -27.86 -2.64 18.61
CA ALA A 48 -27.76 -2.46 20.06
C ALA A 48 -26.43 -3.01 20.60
N HIS A 49 -25.89 -4.05 19.95
CA HIS A 49 -24.67 -4.73 20.38
C HIS A 49 -23.48 -4.54 19.42
N GLY A 50 -23.70 -3.97 18.23
CA GLY A 50 -22.63 -3.78 17.24
C GLY A 50 -22.18 -5.08 16.57
N VAL A 51 -23.08 -6.05 16.47
CA VAL A 51 -22.81 -7.43 16.04
C VAL A 51 -23.59 -7.75 14.77
N TRP A 52 -22.96 -8.44 13.82
CA TRP A 52 -23.67 -9.13 12.75
C TRP A 52 -23.98 -10.56 13.16
N VAL A 53 -25.23 -11.00 12.99
CA VAL A 53 -25.66 -12.37 13.28
C VAL A 53 -25.98 -13.09 11.97
N LEU A 54 -25.36 -14.26 11.74
CA LEU A 54 -25.48 -15.06 10.53
C LEU A 54 -25.88 -16.51 10.85
N ALA A 55 -26.73 -17.09 10.01
CA ALA A 55 -26.96 -18.52 10.00
C ALA A 55 -25.79 -19.26 9.33
N PRO A 56 -25.50 -20.52 9.71
CA PRO A 56 -24.39 -21.29 9.12
C PRO A 56 -24.45 -21.40 7.59
N SER A 57 -25.65 -21.49 7.02
CA SER A 57 -25.85 -21.56 5.56
C SER A 57 -25.47 -20.27 4.82
N GLN A 58 -25.40 -19.13 5.52
CA GLN A 58 -25.07 -17.82 4.95
C GLN A 58 -23.56 -17.57 4.86
N LEU A 59 -22.73 -18.47 5.40
CA LEU A 59 -21.28 -18.35 5.35
C LEU A 59 -20.73 -18.68 3.96
N SER A 60 -21.45 -19.50 3.18
CA SER A 60 -21.04 -19.85 1.82
C SER A 60 -21.08 -18.61 0.92
N GLY A 61 -19.92 -18.18 0.44
CA GLY A 61 -19.80 -16.99 -0.40
C GLY A 61 -19.99 -15.66 0.35
N LEU A 62 -19.94 -15.67 1.69
CA LEU A 62 -20.03 -14.46 2.50
C LEU A 62 -18.94 -13.47 2.11
N HIS A 63 -19.32 -12.21 1.95
CA HIS A 63 -18.39 -11.13 1.66
C HIS A 63 -18.76 -9.86 2.42
N ILE A 64 -17.75 -9.04 2.69
CA ILE A 64 -17.89 -7.70 3.26
C ILE A 64 -17.82 -6.67 2.14
N ASN A 65 -18.76 -5.74 2.15
CA ASN A 65 -18.92 -4.67 1.16
C ASN A 65 -18.49 -3.33 1.74
N ALA A 66 -17.75 -2.58 0.95
CA ALA A 66 -17.26 -1.24 1.24
C ALA A 66 -17.76 -0.20 0.23
N PRO A 67 -17.88 1.07 0.63
CA PRO A 67 -18.14 2.14 -0.33
C PRO A 67 -16.96 2.28 -1.29
N SER A 68 -17.23 2.82 -2.47
CA SER A 68 -16.19 3.13 -3.45
C SER A 68 -15.09 3.98 -2.82
N GLY A 69 -13.84 3.57 -3.02
CA GLY A 69 -12.67 4.30 -2.54
C GLY A 69 -12.29 4.07 -1.07
N TYR A 70 -12.96 3.14 -0.37
CA TYR A 70 -12.57 2.77 0.99
C TYR A 70 -11.16 2.16 1.03
N ASN A 71 -10.32 2.66 1.94
CA ASN A 71 -8.98 2.15 2.21
C ASN A 71 -8.85 1.96 3.73
N GLY A 72 -8.32 0.82 4.14
CA GLY A 72 -8.09 0.55 5.55
C GLY A 72 -7.91 -0.92 5.88
N ASN A 73 -7.38 -1.17 7.07
CA ASN A 73 -7.20 -2.51 7.61
C ASN A 73 -8.20 -2.73 8.75
N LEU A 74 -8.82 -3.91 8.76
CA LEU A 74 -9.82 -4.32 9.73
C LEU A 74 -9.41 -5.63 10.37
N VAL A 75 -9.71 -5.75 11.65
CA VAL A 75 -9.67 -7.01 12.37
C VAL A 75 -11.10 -7.31 12.79
N LEU A 76 -11.70 -8.33 12.19
CA LEU A 76 -13.03 -8.80 12.52
C LEU A 76 -12.91 -9.94 13.53
N THR A 77 -13.73 -9.92 14.57
CA THR A 77 -13.84 -11.06 15.50
C THR A 77 -15.04 -11.91 15.08
N VAL A 78 -14.81 -13.18 14.81
CA VAL A 78 -15.82 -14.15 14.40
C VAL A 78 -16.04 -15.11 15.55
N THR A 79 -17.28 -15.22 16.02
CA THR A 79 -17.67 -16.12 17.11
C THR A 79 -18.73 -17.10 16.63
N ALA A 80 -18.40 -18.40 16.62
CA ALA A 80 -19.37 -19.46 16.39
C ALA A 80 -20.08 -19.80 17.70
N VAL A 81 -21.41 -19.93 17.65
CA VAL A 81 -22.25 -20.34 18.77
C VAL A 81 -22.83 -21.71 18.46
N SER A 82 -22.44 -22.74 19.22
CA SER A 82 -23.05 -24.06 19.16
C SER A 82 -24.07 -24.24 20.28
N GLU A 83 -25.08 -25.06 20.03
CA GLU A 83 -26.15 -25.38 20.96
C GLU A 83 -26.23 -26.91 21.14
N GLU A 84 -26.14 -27.36 22.39
CA GLU A 84 -26.42 -28.75 22.77
C GLU A 84 -27.93 -28.98 22.80
N ARG A 85 -28.41 -29.97 22.03
CA ARG A 85 -29.85 -30.28 21.90
C ARG A 85 -30.25 -31.58 22.60
N ASN A 86 -29.30 -32.43 22.93
CA ASN A 86 -29.50 -33.67 23.66
C ASN A 86 -28.98 -33.54 25.10
N LEU A 87 -29.81 -32.99 25.97
CA LEU A 87 -29.53 -32.75 27.39
C LEU A 87 -29.49 -34.05 28.24
N SER A 88 -29.40 -35.23 27.60
CA SER A 88 -29.40 -36.54 28.27
C SER A 88 -28.00 -37.16 28.48
N GLY A 89 -26.93 -36.44 28.09
CA GLY A 89 -25.51 -36.82 28.27
C GLY A 89 -24.76 -36.03 29.35
N GLU A 90 -23.41 -36.11 29.37
CA GLU A 90 -22.54 -35.35 30.29
C GLU A 90 -22.41 -33.89 29.83
N GLU A 91 -23.27 -33.00 30.33
CA GLU A 91 -23.11 -31.56 30.14
C GLU A 91 -21.96 -31.01 30.99
N ARG A 92 -21.04 -30.24 30.39
CA ARG A 92 -19.96 -29.56 31.12
C ARG A 92 -20.34 -28.17 31.64
N ASP A 93 -21.46 -27.62 31.16
CA ASP A 93 -22.00 -26.32 31.55
C ASP A 93 -23.51 -26.43 31.71
N PHE A 94 -24.02 -26.15 32.92
CA PHE A 94 -25.44 -26.29 33.28
C PHE A 94 -26.20 -24.95 33.26
N ASP A 95 -25.53 -23.82 32.97
CA ASP A 95 -26.15 -22.50 33.01
C ASP A 95 -26.92 -22.18 31.71
N ASN A 96 -26.40 -22.67 30.59
CA ASN A 96 -27.06 -22.65 29.29
C ASN A 96 -26.45 -23.73 28.39
N ASN A 97 -27.22 -24.21 27.42
CA ASN A 97 -26.78 -25.23 26.47
C ASN A 97 -25.95 -24.63 25.31
N LEU A 98 -25.27 -23.50 25.50
CA LEU A 98 -24.53 -22.80 24.45
C LEU A 98 -23.02 -22.83 24.68
N ALA A 99 -22.26 -23.06 23.62
CA ALA A 99 -20.80 -22.90 23.64
C ALA A 99 -20.36 -21.87 22.59
N TYR A 100 -19.29 -21.14 22.90
CA TYR A 100 -18.77 -20.05 22.08
C TYR A 100 -17.32 -20.35 21.71
N THR A 101 -16.98 -20.21 20.43
CA THR A 101 -15.60 -20.28 19.94
C THR A 101 -15.33 -19.08 19.06
N SER A 102 -14.26 -18.34 19.36
CA SER A 102 -13.90 -17.12 18.64
C SER A 102 -12.56 -17.23 17.95
N ASP A 103 -12.45 -16.60 16.79
CA ASP A 103 -11.20 -16.36 16.07
C ASP A 103 -11.24 -14.97 15.39
N THR A 104 -10.12 -14.50 14.86
CA THR A 104 -10.02 -13.19 14.21
C THR A 104 -9.67 -13.31 12.73
N ILE A 105 -10.23 -12.40 11.93
CA ILE A 105 -9.95 -12.30 10.50
C ILE A 105 -9.47 -10.90 10.17
N GLY A 106 -8.25 -10.82 9.62
CA GLY A 106 -7.73 -9.60 9.00
C GLY A 106 -8.33 -9.38 7.61
N VAL A 107 -8.90 -8.19 7.39
CA VAL A 107 -9.41 -7.75 6.08
C VAL A 107 -8.74 -6.43 5.71
N THR A 108 -8.17 -6.35 4.51
CA THR A 108 -7.53 -5.13 4.01
C THR A 108 -8.22 -4.69 2.73
N PHE A 109 -8.72 -3.45 2.72
CA PHE A 109 -9.19 -2.77 1.53
C PHE A 109 -8.13 -1.79 1.05
N VAL A 110 -7.82 -1.82 -0.24
CA VAL A 110 -7.00 -0.78 -0.87
C VAL A 110 -7.78 -0.18 -2.05
N ASN A 111 -7.90 1.15 -2.06
CA ASN A 111 -8.61 1.91 -3.07
C ASN A 111 -7.90 1.84 -4.44
N GLU A 112 -8.68 1.72 -5.52
CA GLU A 112 -8.25 1.75 -6.92
C GLU A 112 -7.61 3.10 -7.34
N SER A 113 -7.85 4.18 -6.60
CA SER A 113 -7.14 5.46 -6.80
C SER A 113 -5.67 5.42 -6.35
N TYR A 114 -5.26 4.36 -5.63
CA TYR A 114 -3.86 3.96 -5.44
C TYR A 114 -3.36 3.00 -6.54
N SER A 115 -4.22 2.61 -7.49
CA SER A 115 -3.92 1.72 -8.61
C SER A 115 -4.29 2.33 -9.98
N GLN A 116 -4.27 3.66 -10.12
CA GLN A 116 -4.03 4.26 -11.43
C GLN A 116 -2.54 4.16 -11.78
N SER A 117 -2.11 2.92 -12.02
CA SER A 117 -1.01 2.59 -12.92
C SER A 117 -1.32 1.23 -13.57
N GLN A 118 -2.34 1.25 -14.44
CA GLN A 118 -2.53 0.44 -15.65
C GLN A 118 -2.45 -1.10 -15.61
N THR A 119 -3.38 -1.77 -16.31
CA THR A 119 -3.17 -3.17 -16.75
C THR A 119 -2.16 -3.19 -17.90
N GLN A 120 -0.89 -3.14 -17.54
CA GLN A 120 0.24 -3.62 -18.31
C GLN A 120 0.96 -4.58 -17.36
N SER A 121 1.50 -5.71 -17.83
CA SER A 121 2.25 -6.62 -16.96
C SER A 121 3.31 -5.81 -16.19
N GLN A 122 3.06 -5.56 -14.91
CA GLN A 122 3.85 -4.65 -14.08
C GLN A 122 4.45 -5.48 -12.96
N THR A 123 5.77 -5.52 -12.93
CA THR A 123 6.52 -5.92 -11.75
C THR A 123 6.15 -4.90 -10.66
N LEU A 124 5.44 -5.34 -9.62
CA LEU A 124 5.20 -4.54 -8.43
C LEU A 124 6.54 -4.36 -7.73
N THR A 125 7.21 -3.23 -7.97
CA THR A 125 8.35 -2.88 -7.16
C THR A 125 7.89 -2.09 -5.94
N VAL A 126 8.43 -2.48 -4.79
CA VAL A 126 8.16 -1.83 -3.52
C VAL A 126 9.12 -0.65 -3.43
N TYR A 127 8.59 0.56 -3.61
CA TYR A 127 9.33 1.79 -3.39
C TYR A 127 9.38 2.12 -1.89
N ASN A 128 10.56 2.33 -1.33
CA ASN A 128 10.71 3.07 -0.09
C ASN A 128 10.92 4.55 -0.44
N GLU A 129 10.00 5.42 0.01
CA GLU A 129 10.00 6.82 -0.38
C GLU A 129 10.57 7.73 0.72
N VAL A 130 11.49 8.61 0.34
CA VAL A 130 12.08 9.59 1.25
C VAL A 130 12.13 10.97 0.60
N THR A 131 11.91 12.02 1.39
CA THR A 131 12.10 13.41 0.96
C THR A 131 13.35 13.97 1.60
N VAL A 132 14.24 14.57 0.81
CA VAL A 132 15.48 15.18 1.26
C VAL A 132 15.58 16.64 0.82
N THR A 133 16.03 17.50 1.74
CA THR A 133 16.26 18.94 1.49
C THR A 133 17.74 19.27 1.52
N SER A 134 18.12 20.46 1.05
CA SER A 134 19.51 20.93 1.03
C SER A 134 20.34 20.58 2.26
N GLY A 135 21.51 19.98 2.06
CA GLY A 135 22.44 19.57 3.13
C GLY A 135 22.09 18.27 3.86
N SER A 136 21.02 17.58 3.47
CA SER A 136 20.67 16.26 4.04
C SER A 136 21.68 15.19 3.60
N SER A 137 21.91 14.21 4.47
CA SER A 137 22.59 12.96 4.14
C SER A 137 21.65 11.80 4.48
N VAL A 138 21.40 10.92 3.51
CA VAL A 138 20.49 9.79 3.64
C VAL A 138 21.20 8.50 3.21
N THR A 139 20.87 7.40 3.88
CA THR A 139 21.31 6.05 3.51
C THR A 139 20.08 5.23 3.14
N LEU A 140 20.07 4.74 1.92
CA LEU A 140 19.02 3.91 1.34
C LEU A 140 19.21 2.44 1.75
N SER A 141 18.12 1.68 1.68
CA SER A 141 18.09 0.30 2.14
C SER A 141 18.30 -0.64 0.97
N SER A 142 19.38 -1.43 0.99
CA SER A 142 19.65 -2.41 -0.07
C SER A 142 18.54 -3.45 -0.23
N GLY A 143 18.30 -3.89 -1.46
CA GLY A 143 17.39 -4.96 -1.85
C GLY A 143 15.93 -4.51 -1.98
N VAL A 144 15.68 -3.21 -1.97
CA VAL A 144 14.37 -2.57 -2.09
C VAL A 144 14.53 -1.43 -3.09
N GLU A 145 13.54 -1.19 -3.95
CA GLU A 145 13.57 0.00 -4.81
C GLU A 145 13.37 1.24 -3.92
N ASP A 146 14.23 2.25 -4.01
CA ASP A 146 14.12 3.49 -3.26
C ASP A 146 13.77 4.68 -4.17
N ARG A 147 12.83 5.52 -3.73
CA ARG A 147 12.49 6.79 -4.40
C ARG A 147 12.87 7.97 -3.52
N VAL A 148 13.77 8.81 -4.01
CA VAL A 148 14.26 9.99 -3.27
C VAL A 148 13.74 11.26 -3.92
N HIS A 149 12.84 11.96 -3.24
CA HIS A 149 12.37 13.29 -3.64
C HIS A 149 13.38 14.34 -3.19
N VAL A 150 14.00 15.04 -4.15
CA VAL A 150 15.06 16.02 -3.85
C VAL A 150 14.52 17.44 -3.93
N SER A 151 14.72 18.23 -2.87
CA SER A 151 14.33 19.64 -2.84
C SER A 151 15.54 20.52 -2.52
N VAL A 152 16.27 20.93 -3.57
CA VAL A 152 17.48 21.77 -3.49
C VAL A 152 17.36 22.91 -4.49
N ALA A 153 17.39 24.15 -4.01
CA ALA A 153 17.39 25.34 -4.85
C ALA A 153 18.81 25.75 -5.27
N GLN A 154 18.93 26.56 -6.33
CA GLN A 154 20.21 27.07 -6.81
C GLN A 154 21.00 27.76 -5.68
N GLY A 155 22.28 27.42 -5.56
CA GLY A 155 23.18 27.98 -4.54
C GLY A 155 23.05 27.36 -3.14
N GLN A 156 22.20 26.34 -2.95
CA GLN A 156 22.12 25.59 -1.71
C GLN A 156 23.07 24.38 -1.70
N SER A 157 23.37 23.87 -0.50
CA SER A 157 24.15 22.64 -0.35
C SER A 157 23.41 21.45 -0.96
N VAL A 158 24.13 20.64 -1.74
CA VAL A 158 23.64 19.39 -2.31
C VAL A 158 23.26 18.37 -1.24
N VAL A 159 22.45 17.39 -1.61
CA VAL A 159 22.17 16.22 -0.75
C VAL A 159 23.19 15.11 -1.01
N ALA A 160 23.55 14.36 0.04
CA ALA A 160 24.41 13.19 -0.04
C ALA A 160 23.58 11.91 0.11
N ILE A 161 23.63 11.02 -0.88
CA ILE A 161 22.83 9.79 -0.91
C ILE A 161 23.78 8.61 -0.92
N HIS A 162 23.65 7.73 0.06
CA HIS A 162 24.40 6.48 0.18
C HIS A 162 23.49 5.28 -0.08
N GLY A 163 24.06 4.22 -0.67
CA GLY A 163 23.33 2.98 -0.91
C GLY A 163 22.38 3.01 -2.10
N PHE A 164 22.50 4.02 -2.98
CA PHE A 164 21.73 4.10 -4.22
C PHE A 164 22.19 3.03 -5.22
N ASP A 165 21.29 2.16 -5.65
CA ASP A 165 21.54 1.11 -6.64
C ASP A 165 20.52 1.18 -7.80
N PRO A 166 20.92 1.68 -8.98
CA PRO A 166 20.07 1.67 -10.17
C PRO A 166 19.64 0.26 -10.60
N GLY A 167 20.42 -0.78 -10.24
CA GLY A 167 20.09 -2.18 -10.52
C GLY A 167 18.98 -2.75 -9.64
N GLU A 168 18.72 -2.13 -8.48
CA GLU A 168 17.57 -2.41 -7.60
C GLU A 168 16.34 -1.55 -7.98
N GLY A 169 16.54 -0.57 -8.87
CA GLY A 169 15.53 0.33 -9.41
C GLY A 169 15.52 1.71 -8.76
N ASP A 170 16.53 2.05 -7.94
CA ASP A 170 16.51 3.32 -7.21
C ASP A 170 16.41 4.52 -8.16
N VAL A 171 15.57 5.49 -7.79
CA VAL A 171 15.32 6.70 -8.58
C VAL A 171 15.34 7.98 -7.75
N LEU A 172 15.89 9.03 -8.33
CA LEU A 172 15.72 10.40 -7.86
C LEU A 172 14.50 11.03 -8.54
N ASP A 173 13.55 11.51 -7.76
CA ASP A 173 12.50 12.39 -8.24
C ASP A 173 12.95 13.85 -8.12
N LEU A 174 13.16 14.48 -9.28
CA LEU A 174 13.56 15.89 -9.42
C LEU A 174 12.44 16.74 -10.04
N SER A 175 11.21 16.23 -10.10
CA SER A 175 10.08 16.86 -10.79
C SER A 175 9.79 18.26 -10.29
N ASN A 176 10.02 18.53 -9.00
CA ASN A 176 9.85 19.83 -8.35
C ASN A 176 10.96 20.85 -8.68
N LEU A 177 12.07 20.42 -9.29
CA LEU A 177 13.22 21.28 -9.61
C LEU A 177 13.26 21.73 -11.07
N VAL A 178 12.43 21.14 -11.93
CA VAL A 178 12.29 21.47 -13.35
C VAL A 178 11.02 22.26 -13.62
N GLN A 179 11.02 23.02 -14.72
CA GLN A 179 9.90 23.86 -15.17
C GLN A 179 9.51 23.46 -16.57
N ASN A 180 8.19 23.41 -16.84
CA ASN A 180 7.65 23.14 -18.17
C ASN A 180 8.14 21.82 -18.82
N TYR A 181 8.59 20.85 -18.02
CA TYR A 181 8.93 19.53 -18.52
C TYR A 181 7.68 18.81 -19.05
N ASP A 182 7.74 18.35 -20.30
CA ASP A 182 6.71 17.58 -20.95
C ASP A 182 7.29 16.23 -21.38
N GLU A 183 6.83 15.13 -20.78
CA GLU A 183 7.33 13.77 -21.06
C GLU A 183 7.23 13.36 -22.53
N LEU A 184 6.31 13.95 -23.29
CA LEU A 184 6.09 13.62 -24.70
C LEU A 184 6.88 14.52 -25.66
N ALA A 185 7.34 15.68 -25.19
CA ALA A 185 7.93 16.71 -26.04
C ALA A 185 9.35 17.17 -25.64
N SER A 186 9.73 16.97 -24.38
CA SER A 186 11.03 17.36 -23.81
C SER A 186 11.99 16.17 -23.75
N ALA A 187 13.28 16.41 -23.98
CA ALA A 187 14.31 15.42 -23.65
C ALA A 187 14.79 15.64 -22.21
N ILE A 188 14.83 14.59 -21.38
CA ILE A 188 15.34 14.69 -20.00
C ILE A 188 16.77 15.25 -19.94
N ALA A 189 17.58 14.97 -20.95
CA ALA A 189 18.95 15.45 -21.09
C ALA A 189 19.05 16.99 -21.24
N ASP A 190 17.95 17.68 -21.57
CA ASP A 190 17.92 19.15 -21.58
C ASP A 190 17.87 19.72 -20.16
N PHE A 191 17.30 18.95 -19.22
CA PHE A 191 17.01 19.37 -17.85
C PHE A 191 17.95 18.78 -16.81
N VAL A 192 18.48 17.58 -17.03
CA VAL A 192 19.24 16.85 -16.00
C VAL A 192 20.55 16.34 -16.56
N TYR A 193 21.62 16.58 -15.81
CA TYR A 193 22.98 16.21 -16.17
C TYR A 193 23.58 15.34 -15.07
N ALA A 194 24.22 14.25 -15.47
CA ALA A 194 24.98 13.39 -14.58
C ALA A 194 26.47 13.45 -14.94
N ARG A 195 27.33 13.57 -13.92
CA ARG A 195 28.78 13.46 -14.11
C ARG A 195 29.42 12.60 -13.03
N SER A 196 30.36 11.76 -13.42
CA SER A 196 31.15 10.97 -12.48
C SER A 196 32.33 11.78 -11.95
N GLU A 197 32.47 11.85 -10.63
CA GLU A 197 33.59 12.50 -9.95
C GLU A 197 34.02 11.68 -8.72
N GLY A 198 35.28 11.24 -8.70
CA GLY A 198 35.85 10.53 -7.55
C GLY A 198 35.17 9.21 -7.18
N GLY A 199 34.52 8.53 -8.14
CA GLY A 199 33.76 7.30 -7.90
C GLY A 199 32.31 7.53 -7.43
N ASN A 200 31.88 8.79 -7.37
CA ASN A 200 30.49 9.17 -7.13
C ASN A 200 29.87 9.70 -8.43
N THR A 201 28.54 9.78 -8.46
CA THR A 201 27.81 10.49 -9.51
C THR A 201 27.21 11.76 -8.94
N ILE A 202 27.49 12.90 -9.58
CA ILE A 202 26.89 14.20 -9.24
C ILE A 202 25.77 14.46 -10.24
N ILE A 203 24.60 14.80 -9.71
CA ILE A 203 23.41 15.14 -10.48
C ILE A 203 23.20 16.66 -10.43
N SER A 204 23.01 17.26 -11.59
CA SER A 204 22.74 18.69 -11.77
C SER A 204 21.44 18.88 -12.53
N VAL A 205 20.72 19.97 -12.22
CA VAL A 205 19.46 20.34 -12.87
C VAL A 205 19.62 21.69 -13.55
N ASP A 206 19.13 21.79 -14.79
CA ASP A 206 18.83 23.02 -15.53
C ASP A 206 17.30 23.21 -15.55
N PRO A 207 16.74 24.06 -14.68
CA PRO A 207 15.30 24.11 -14.45
C PRO A 207 14.46 24.42 -15.69
N ASP A 208 14.97 25.22 -16.64
CA ASP A 208 14.20 25.65 -17.80
C ASP A 208 14.36 24.74 -19.03
N GLY A 209 15.29 23.78 -18.97
CA GLY A 209 15.56 22.86 -20.07
C GLY A 209 15.99 23.54 -21.36
N ALA A 210 16.53 24.76 -21.31
CA ALA A 210 16.98 25.46 -22.51
C ALA A 210 18.23 24.83 -23.14
N GLY A 211 18.74 23.73 -22.58
CA GLY A 211 19.88 22.97 -23.09
C GLY A 211 21.21 23.72 -22.93
N SER A 212 21.25 24.76 -22.10
CA SER A 212 22.48 25.48 -21.79
C SER A 212 22.93 25.10 -20.39
N GLY A 213 23.73 24.03 -20.28
CA GLY A 213 24.29 23.55 -19.01
C GLY A 213 25.07 24.60 -18.19
N PHE A 214 25.26 25.81 -18.71
CA PHE A 214 25.76 26.99 -18.00
C PHE A 214 24.86 27.50 -16.88
N ASN A 215 23.55 27.23 -16.91
CA ASN A 215 22.61 27.60 -15.84
C ASN A 215 22.27 26.43 -14.90
N SER A 216 22.82 25.24 -15.19
CA SER A 216 22.61 24.08 -14.35
C SER A 216 23.31 24.24 -12.99
N TYR A 217 22.74 23.61 -11.96
CA TYR A 217 23.34 23.57 -10.63
C TYR A 217 23.21 22.19 -10.01
N ASP A 218 24.16 21.84 -9.14
CA ASP A 218 24.19 20.52 -8.49
C ASP A 218 23.08 20.40 -7.45
N VAL A 219 22.46 19.23 -7.41
CA VAL A 219 21.37 18.92 -6.47
C VAL A 219 21.68 17.73 -5.58
N ALA A 220 22.37 16.71 -6.09
CA ALA A 220 22.63 15.47 -5.35
C ALA A 220 23.99 14.86 -5.70
N VAL A 221 24.56 14.15 -4.72
CA VAL A 221 25.73 13.29 -4.88
C VAL A 221 25.34 11.86 -4.51
N LEU A 222 25.40 10.96 -5.48
CA LEU A 222 25.21 9.52 -5.33
C LEU A 222 26.55 8.88 -4.99
N HIS A 223 26.73 8.51 -3.72
CA HIS A 223 27.98 7.94 -3.25
C HIS A 223 28.14 6.48 -3.64
N GLY A 224 29.29 6.15 -4.27
CA GLY A 224 29.60 4.79 -4.70
C GLY A 224 28.98 4.37 -6.03
N VAL A 225 28.18 5.23 -6.65
CA VAL A 225 27.65 5.03 -8.01
C VAL A 225 28.67 5.58 -9.01
N ALA A 226 29.52 4.70 -9.54
CA ALA A 226 30.71 5.11 -10.30
C ALA A 226 30.39 5.70 -11.69
N SER A 227 29.31 5.24 -12.33
CA SER A 227 28.87 5.74 -13.63
C SER A 227 27.41 5.42 -13.87
N VAL A 228 26.71 6.41 -14.42
CA VAL A 228 25.35 6.27 -14.91
C VAL A 228 25.42 6.32 -16.44
N ALA A 229 24.91 5.28 -17.11
CA ALA A 229 24.98 5.19 -18.56
C ALA A 229 24.03 6.20 -19.21
N HIS A 230 22.82 6.30 -18.68
CA HIS A 230 21.80 7.24 -19.11
C HIS A 230 21.12 7.89 -17.90
N VAL A 231 20.82 9.19 -17.97
CA VAL A 231 20.28 9.92 -16.80
C VAL A 231 18.90 9.40 -16.40
N GLU A 232 18.14 8.90 -17.37
CA GLU A 232 16.87 8.19 -17.19
C GLU A 232 17.00 6.87 -16.40
N ASP A 233 18.20 6.32 -16.23
CA ASP A 233 18.42 5.13 -15.40
C ASP A 233 18.37 5.44 -13.90
N VAL A 234 18.50 6.72 -13.51
CA VAL A 234 18.60 7.13 -12.10
C VAL A 234 17.72 8.32 -11.74
N VAL A 235 17.11 8.99 -12.71
CA VAL A 235 16.25 10.14 -12.51
C VAL A 235 14.90 9.93 -13.15
N GLN A 236 13.86 10.28 -12.40
CA GLN A 236 12.50 10.40 -12.90
C GLN A 236 12.04 11.85 -12.83
N LEU A 237 11.42 12.31 -13.90
CA LEU A 237 10.69 13.56 -13.97
C LEU A 237 9.23 13.26 -14.35
N THR A 238 8.29 13.89 -13.66
CA THR A 238 6.86 13.78 -13.94
C THR A 238 6.34 15.11 -14.47
N GLN A 239 5.45 15.07 -15.46
CA GLN A 239 4.80 16.25 -16.00
C GLN A 239 4.13 17.08 -14.88
N GLN A 240 4.54 18.35 -14.72
CA GLN A 240 3.82 19.28 -13.85
C GLN A 240 2.49 19.64 -14.52
N GLN A 241 1.37 19.34 -13.86
CA GLN A 241 0.05 19.75 -14.35
C GLN A 241 0.02 21.26 -14.50
N GLN A 242 -0.20 21.74 -15.73
CA GLN A 242 -0.55 23.14 -15.95
C GLN A 242 -1.84 23.39 -15.19
N THR A 243 -1.77 24.19 -14.12
CA THR A 243 -2.96 24.81 -13.54
C THR A 243 -3.60 25.64 -14.64
N GLN A 244 -4.64 25.11 -15.29
CA GLN A 244 -5.50 25.93 -16.13
C GLN A 244 -6.10 27.00 -15.22
N VAL A 245 -5.82 28.24 -15.61
CA VAL A 245 -6.09 29.48 -14.86
C VAL A 245 -7.58 29.66 -14.58
#